data_AF-A0A3D2XAP9-F1
#
_entry.id   AF-A0A3D2XAP9-F1
#
_cell.length_a   1.000
_cell.length_b   1.000
_cell.length_c   1.000
_cell.angle_alpha   90.00
_cell.angle_beta   90.00
_cell.angle_gamma   90.00
#
_symmetry.space_group_name_H-M   'P 1'
#
loop_
_entity.id
_entity.type
_entity.pdbx_description
1 polymer ?
#
loop_
_entity_poly.entity_id
_entity_poly.type
_entity_poly.pdbx_seq_one_letter_code
_entity_poly.pdbx_strand_id
1 'polypeptide(L)' 'DDNVILSARNIPTVRTATSNAINVYDIVKYDTLVITKDAVAQIEEVYA' A
#
# COMPACT_ATOMS: atom_id res chain seq x y z
N ASP A 1 -3.81 -11.27 -3.57
CA ASP A 1 -4.19 -9.92 -3.06
C ASP A 1 -5.68 -9.63 -3.05
N ASP A 2 -6.49 -10.23 -3.93
CA ASP A 2 -7.93 -9.96 -4.03
C ASP A 2 -8.72 -10.10 -2.71
N ASN A 3 -8.47 -11.17 -1.95
CA ASN A 3 -9.11 -11.37 -0.64
C ASN A 3 -8.72 -10.31 0.39
N VAL A 4 -7.48 -9.79 0.33
CA VAL A 4 -6.98 -8.74 1.23
C VAL A 4 -7.61 -7.40 0.88
N ILE A 5 -7.73 -7.10 -0.41
CA ILE A 5 -8.40 -5.89 -0.91
C ILE A 5 -9.88 -5.90 -0.53
N LEU A 6 -10.58 -7.02 -0.73
CA LEU A 6 -11.99 -7.18 -0.37
C LEU A 6 -12.22 -7.06 1.15
N SER A 7 -11.31 -7.57 1.97
CA SER A 7 -11.40 -7.50 3.43
C SER A 7 -11.10 -6.11 3.97
N ALA A 8 -10.08 -5.43 3.41
CA ALA A 8 -9.66 -4.11 3.85
C ALA A 8 -10.66 -2.99 3.48
N ARG A 9 -11.48 -3.19 2.42
CA ARG A 9 -12.56 -2.25 2.03
C ARG A 9 -13.63 -2.04 3.11
N ASN A 10 -13.73 -2.93 4.09
CA ASN A 10 -14.69 -2.82 5.18
C ASN A 10 -14.20 -1.94 6.35
N ILE A 11 -12.94 -1.49 6.33
CA ILE A 11 -12.34 -0.71 7.43
C ILE A 11 -12.13 0.73 6.95
N PRO A 12 -12.80 1.73 7.54
CA PRO A 12 -12.77 3.12 7.05
C PRO A 12 -11.41 3.80 7.19
N THR A 13 -10.54 3.30 8.08
CA THR A 13 -9.20 3.85 8.31
C THR A 13 -8.12 3.22 7.42
N VAL A 14 -8.46 2.20 6.62
CA VAL A 14 -7.49 1.45 5.83
C VAL A 14 -7.72 1.70 4.35
N ARG A 15 -6.66 2.12 3.65
CA ARG A 15 -6.65 2.23 2.19
C ARG A 15 -5.64 1.25 1.62
N THR A 16 -6.11 0.32 0.79
CA THR A 16 -5.22 -0.56 0.02
C THR A 16 -4.79 0.15 -1.26
N ALA A 17 -3.48 0.31 -1.44
CA ALA A 17 -2.88 0.73 -2.70
C ALA A 17 -2.00 -0.41 -3.21
N THR A 18 -1.99 -0.62 -4.53
CA THR A 18 -1.00 -1.49 -5.16
C THR A 18 0.34 -0.76 -5.23
N SER A 19 1.46 -1.50 -5.33
CA SER A 19 2.82 -0.94 -5.41
C SER A 19 2.95 0.13 -6.50
N ASN A 20 2.25 -0.03 -7.62
CA ASN A 20 2.25 0.91 -8.74
C ASN A 20 1.37 2.15 -8.54
N ALA A 21 0.44 2.14 -7.58
CA ALA A 21 -0.52 3.21 -7.34
C ALA A 21 -0.22 4.01 -6.05
N ILE A 22 0.94 3.76 -5.43
CA ILE A 22 1.35 4.47 -4.22
C ILE A 22 1.75 5.92 -4.57
N ASN A 23 1.15 6.89 -3.86
CA ASN A 23 1.43 8.31 -4.04
C ASN A 23 1.97 8.91 -2.74
N VAL A 24 2.80 9.95 -2.85
CA VAL A 24 3.36 10.68 -1.70
C VAL A 24 2.27 11.20 -0.75
N TYR A 25 1.12 11.61 -1.31
CA TYR A 25 -0.03 12.07 -0.53
C TYR A 25 -0.60 10.99 0.40
N ASP A 26 -0.68 9.75 -0.07
CA ASP A 26 -1.21 8.65 0.73
C ASP A 26 -0.23 8.26 1.85
N ILE A 27 1.08 8.40 1.64
CA ILE A 27 2.09 8.12 2.68
C ILE A 27 2.00 9.13 3.84
N VAL A 28 1.75 10.40 3.55
CA VAL A 28 1.68 11.46 4.57
C VAL A 28 0.31 11.48 5.28
N LYS A 29 -0.74 11.00 4.62
CA LYS A 29 -2.11 11.05 5.15
C LYS A 29 -2.39 10.03 6.26
N TYR A 30 -1.71 8.89 6.27
CA TYR A 30 -1.95 7.80 7.21
C TYR A 30 -0.82 7.67 8.22
N ASP A 31 -1.16 7.48 9.49
CA ASP A 31 -0.17 7.40 10.58
C ASP A 31 0.59 6.06 10.62
N THR A 32 0.07 5.01 9.97
CA THR A 32 0.65 3.66 10.00
C THR A 32 0.64 3.04 8.62
N LEU A 33 1.81 2.58 8.18
CA LEU A 33 2.03 2.02 6.86
C LEU A 33 2.41 0.53 6.99
N VAL A 34 1.67 -0.35 6.31
CA VAL A 34 1.93 -1.80 6.32
C VAL A 34 2.21 -2.24 4.88
N ILE A 35 3.44 -2.67 4.61
CA ILE A 35 3.89 -3.11 3.28
C ILE A 35 4.42 -4.56 3.38
N THR A 36 4.18 -5.36 2.36
CA THR A 36 4.77 -6.70 2.22
C THR A 36 6.22 -6.63 1.72
N LYS A 37 7.05 -7.62 2.06
CA LYS A 37 8.46 -7.63 1.64
C LYS A 37 8.64 -7.57 0.11
N ASP A 38 7.76 -8.23 -0.63
CA ASP A 38 7.79 -8.24 -2.09
C ASP A 38 7.47 -6.87 -2.70
N ALA A 39 6.59 -6.10 -2.06
CA ALA A 39 6.26 -4.75 -2.49
C ALA A 39 7.37 -3.74 -2.18
N VAL A 40 8.18 -3.97 -1.14
CA VAL A 40 9.40 -3.18 -0.88
C VAL A 40 10.41 -3.37 -2.01
N ALA A 41 10.65 -4.62 -2.44
CA ALA A 41 11.57 -4.92 -3.53
C ALA A 41 11.15 -4.27 -4.86
N GLN A 42 9.85 -4.29 -5.19
CA GLN A 42 9.34 -3.60 -6.39
C GLN A 42 9.51 -2.08 -6.33
N ILE A 43 9.34 -1.47 -5.16
CA ILE A 43 9.55 -0.02 -5.00
C ILE A 43 11.04 0.31 -5.11
N GLU A 44 11.92 -0.51 -4.53
CA GLU A 44 13.37 -0.32 -4.64
C GLU A 44 13.87 -0.47 -6.09
N GLU A 45 13.31 -1.39 -6.87
CA GLU A 45 13.68 -1.57 -8.29
C GLU A 45 13.26 -0.41 -9.20
N VAL A 46 12.20 0.34 -8.85
CA VAL A 46 11.69 1.45 -9.67
C VAL A 46 12.44 2.76 -9.41
N TYR A 47 13.09 2.89 -8.25
CA TYR A 47 13.79 4.12 -7.83
C TYR A 47 15.31 3.96 -7.69
N ALA A 48 15.87 2.78 -8.02
CA ALA A 48 17.32 2.54 -8.12
C ALA A 48 17.90 2.94 -9.48
#